data_AF-A0A3S2VW74-F1
#
_entry.id   AF-A0A3S2VW74-F1
#
_cell.length_a   1.000
_cell.length_b   1.000
_cell.length_c   1.000
_cell.angle_alpha   90.00
_cell.angle_beta   90.00
_cell.angle_gamma   90.00
#
_symmetry.space_group_name_H-M   'P 1'
#
loop_
_entity.id
_entity.type
_entity.pdbx_description
1 polymer ?
#
loop_
_entity_poly.entity_id
_entity_poly.type
_entity_poly.pdbx_seq_one_letter_code
_entity_poly.pdbx_strand_id
1 'polypeptide(L)'
;MHPRTRTHRQTRQASRLGGLAAALVAAWLQFAPGAAAAQTTAAQSLKDLFEAAWARQPESIALQARRDAVQAQRRAAEAWTPEPPALEASHKTDRLTRNDGARELEVGVAVPLWLPGERRHTSALADAEAAALDSRAEAARLRLAASVREAWWHWQRAGVEAEIARAQLDSARRLAADVARRAKAGELARADQHQADGAVAAAEAAVAQAEAGTTVALQQLKSLAGGTWAPVATASAVAEPEPPAAAEPPPHPALAELRDRATVAERAAALASTQSRANPELTLATTRDRGASGERYGQTVTLAVRIPFGAGPRHDARVASARADAAEAQAQLALDRARLESEREAATARVQAARSQLAAAERRATLARETRGFFEKSFRLGETDLPTRLRIDAEATEAERQAARGRIELAAAISAWRQALGLLPQ
;
A
#
# COMPACT_ATOMS: atom_id res chain seq x y z
N MET A 1 41.46 63.75 -36.25
CA MET A 1 41.21 64.62 -37.43
C MET A 1 39.97 64.12 -38.15
N HIS A 2 38.92 64.93 -38.16
CA HIS A 2 37.75 64.82 -39.05
C HIS A 2 38.05 65.62 -40.34
N PRO A 3 37.35 65.44 -41.50
CA PRO A 3 35.89 65.63 -41.58
C PRO A 3 35.05 64.99 -42.73
N ARG A 4 33.71 64.93 -42.47
CA ARG A 4 32.53 65.28 -43.33
C ARG A 4 32.29 64.44 -44.62
N THR A 5 31.09 64.06 -45.08
CA THR A 5 29.66 64.49 -45.00
C THR A 5 28.83 63.39 -45.73
N ARG A 6 27.54 63.10 -45.53
CA ARG A 6 26.34 63.89 -45.86
C ARG A 6 25.06 63.09 -45.48
N THR A 7 23.97 63.83 -45.32
CA THR A 7 22.62 63.57 -44.76
C THR A 7 21.61 62.83 -45.64
N HIS A 8 20.56 62.22 -45.05
CA HIS A 8 19.13 62.35 -45.42
C HIS A 8 18.22 61.72 -44.32
N ARG A 9 17.50 62.53 -43.53
CA ARG A 9 16.08 62.96 -43.60
C ARG A 9 15.03 61.97 -43.06
N GLN A 10 14.27 62.50 -42.12
CA GLN A 10 13.11 61.98 -41.40
C GLN A 10 11.91 61.66 -42.31
N THR A 11 10.97 60.85 -41.83
CA THR A 11 9.57 61.30 -41.64
C THR A 11 8.78 60.36 -40.74
N ARG A 12 8.02 60.98 -39.84
CA ARG A 12 7.16 60.41 -38.81
C ARG A 12 5.82 60.00 -39.42
N GLN A 13 5.32 58.82 -39.05
CA GLN A 13 3.92 58.47 -39.22
C GLN A 13 3.08 59.06 -38.08
N ALA A 14 1.97 59.68 -38.46
CA ALA A 14 0.89 60.17 -37.62
C ALA A 14 -0.45 59.61 -38.16
N SER A 15 -1.51 59.80 -37.38
CA SER A 15 -2.89 59.24 -37.47
C SER A 15 -3.00 57.85 -36.82
N ARG A 16 -3.53 57.65 -35.60
CA ARG A 16 -4.74 58.14 -34.90
C ARG A 16 -6.04 57.93 -35.68
N LEU A 17 -6.88 57.05 -35.13
CA LEU A 17 -8.34 57.07 -34.95
C LEU A 17 -8.72 55.62 -34.63
N GLY A 18 -9.44 55.26 -33.57
CA GLY A 18 -10.23 56.02 -32.62
C GLY A 18 -11.37 55.11 -32.17
N GLY A 19 -11.70 55.17 -30.88
CA GLY A 19 -12.95 54.64 -30.33
C GLY A 19 -12.87 53.23 -29.76
N LEU A 20 -13.35 52.89 -28.57
CA LEU A 20 -13.80 53.58 -27.34
C LEU A 20 -14.63 52.50 -26.62
N ALA A 21 -14.30 52.22 -25.35
CA ALA A 21 -15.17 51.78 -24.24
C ALA A 21 -14.33 50.87 -23.32
N ALA A 22 -13.77 51.33 -22.21
CA ALA A 22 -14.45 51.73 -20.96
C ALA A 22 -15.36 50.59 -20.45
N ALA A 23 -15.28 50.06 -19.23
CA ALA A 23 -14.58 50.50 -18.03
C ALA A 23 -14.48 49.34 -17.01
N LEU A 24 -13.47 49.44 -16.16
CA LEU A 24 -13.42 49.10 -14.73
C LEU A 24 -14.62 48.34 -14.12
N VAL A 25 -14.33 47.16 -13.59
CA VAL A 25 -14.87 46.72 -12.29
C VAL A 25 -13.71 46.23 -11.43
N ALA A 26 -13.57 46.89 -10.29
CA ALA A 26 -12.67 46.54 -9.20
C ALA A 26 -13.18 45.33 -8.42
N ALA A 27 -12.22 44.57 -7.88
CA ALA A 27 -12.23 43.88 -6.61
C ALA A 27 -13.54 43.18 -6.16
N TRP A 28 -13.52 41.85 -6.16
CA TRP A 28 -13.91 41.08 -4.97
C TRP A 28 -12.99 39.86 -4.84
N LEU A 29 -12.14 39.90 -3.82
CA LEU A 29 -11.62 38.70 -3.16
C LEU A 29 -12.85 37.88 -2.74
N GLN A 30 -13.13 36.79 -3.45
CA GLN A 30 -13.89 35.69 -2.90
C GLN A 30 -12.90 34.63 -2.45
N PHE A 31 -12.35 34.87 -1.25
CA PHE A 31 -12.04 33.77 -0.35
C PHE A 31 -13.33 32.97 -0.22
N ALA A 32 -13.40 31.82 -0.87
CA ALA A 32 -14.40 30.82 -0.52
C ALA A 32 -13.89 30.13 0.75
N PRO A 33 -14.47 30.34 1.95
CA PRO A 33 -14.41 29.32 2.98
C PRO A 33 -15.36 28.22 2.50
N GLY A 34 -14.90 27.42 1.55
CA GLY A 34 -15.51 26.13 1.27
C GLY A 34 -15.31 25.29 2.53
N ALA A 35 -16.30 25.38 3.42
CA ALA A 35 -16.45 24.51 4.57
C ALA A 35 -16.63 23.07 4.09
N ALA A 36 -15.52 22.43 3.71
CA ALA A 36 -15.29 21.09 4.16
C ALA A 36 -14.63 21.26 5.54
N ALA A 37 -15.47 21.50 6.54
CA ALA A 37 -15.28 20.73 7.75
C ALA A 37 -15.38 19.28 7.28
N ALA A 38 -14.24 18.71 6.85
CA ALA A 38 -14.05 17.29 6.99
C ALA A 38 -14.38 17.10 8.46
N GLN A 39 -15.56 16.56 8.71
CA GLN A 39 -15.82 15.88 9.95
C GLN A 39 -14.74 14.80 9.93
N THR A 40 -13.58 15.14 10.47
CA THR A 40 -12.68 14.19 11.08
C THR A 40 -13.54 13.58 12.18
N THR A 41 -14.41 12.65 11.80
CA THR A 41 -14.74 11.51 12.62
C THR A 41 -13.39 11.01 13.05
N ALA A 42 -12.99 11.45 14.24
CA ALA A 42 -11.78 11.00 14.89
C ALA A 42 -11.81 9.51 14.73
N ALA A 43 -10.82 8.98 14.03
CA ALA A 43 -10.78 7.58 13.67
C ALA A 43 -10.70 6.78 14.97
N GLN A 44 -11.84 6.24 15.38
CA GLN A 44 -12.12 5.74 16.72
C GLN A 44 -11.83 4.24 16.80
N SER A 45 -11.86 3.56 15.66
CA SER A 45 -11.74 2.12 15.53
C SER A 45 -10.53 1.71 14.69
N LEU A 46 -10.14 0.44 14.81
CA LEU A 46 -9.15 -0.19 13.95
C LEU A 46 -9.50 -0.03 12.46
N LYS A 47 -10.79 -0.07 12.12
CA LYS A 47 -11.30 0.16 10.77
C LYS A 47 -11.04 1.58 10.28
N ASP A 48 -11.33 2.60 11.09
CA ASP A 48 -11.12 3.99 10.68
C ASP A 48 -9.63 4.28 10.46
N LEU A 49 -8.77 3.72 11.32
CA LEU A 49 -7.33 3.77 11.15
C LEU A 49 -6.90 3.12 9.83
N PHE A 50 -7.46 1.95 9.52
CA PHE A 50 -7.19 1.23 8.28
C PHE A 50 -7.64 2.04 7.03
N GLU A 51 -8.84 2.61 7.04
CA GLU A 51 -9.35 3.42 5.92
C GLU A 51 -8.52 4.70 5.73
N ALA A 52 -8.13 5.37 6.81
CA ALA A 52 -7.23 6.52 6.76
C ALA A 52 -5.85 6.15 6.18
N ALA A 53 -5.30 5.00 6.55
CA ALA A 53 -4.05 4.49 6.01
C ALA A 53 -4.18 4.10 4.52
N TRP A 54 -5.31 3.48 4.15
CA TRP A 54 -5.57 3.05 2.77
C TRP A 54 -5.67 4.23 1.81
N ALA A 55 -6.34 5.31 2.21
CA ALA A 55 -6.49 6.51 1.40
C ALA A 55 -5.15 7.14 0.95
N ARG A 56 -4.05 6.85 1.67
CA ARG A 56 -2.71 7.39 1.39
C ARG A 56 -1.81 6.41 0.64
N GLN A 57 -2.22 5.16 0.47
CA GLN A 57 -1.37 4.17 -0.18
C GLN A 57 -1.16 4.50 -1.67
N PRO A 58 0.05 4.31 -2.22
CA PRO A 58 0.30 4.51 -3.64
C PRO A 58 -0.63 3.68 -4.52
N GLU A 59 -0.95 2.45 -4.08
CA GLU A 59 -1.85 1.55 -4.81
C GLU A 59 -3.29 2.06 -4.82
N SER A 60 -3.75 2.73 -3.76
CA SER A 60 -5.06 3.38 -3.71
C SER A 60 -5.12 4.62 -4.62
N ILE A 61 -4.11 5.50 -4.52
CA ILE A 61 -4.02 6.73 -5.31
C ILE A 61 -3.94 6.42 -6.82
N ALA A 62 -3.14 5.41 -7.20
CA ALA A 62 -2.96 5.03 -8.59
C ALA A 62 -4.05 4.10 -9.13
N LEU A 63 -4.96 3.60 -8.29
CA LEU A 63 -5.92 2.54 -8.68
C LEU A 63 -6.78 2.98 -9.86
N GLN A 64 -7.36 4.18 -9.80
CA GLN A 64 -8.23 4.67 -10.87
C GLN A 64 -7.45 4.87 -12.17
N ALA A 65 -6.27 5.49 -12.11
CA ALA A 65 -5.42 5.68 -13.29
C ALA A 65 -4.99 4.34 -13.92
N ARG A 66 -4.72 3.31 -13.10
CA ARG A 66 -4.44 1.95 -13.58
C ARG A 66 -5.66 1.30 -14.22
N ARG A 67 -6.85 1.48 -13.65
CA ARG A 67 -8.11 0.99 -14.26
C ARG A 67 -8.32 1.64 -15.62
N ASP A 68 -8.15 2.96 -15.72
CA ASP A 68 -8.29 3.68 -16.99
C ASP A 68 -7.26 3.20 -18.04
N ALA A 69 -6.02 2.90 -17.61
CA ALA A 69 -4.98 2.34 -18.49
C ALA A 69 -5.35 0.94 -19.01
N VAL A 70 -5.84 0.04 -18.16
CA VAL A 70 -6.28 -1.30 -18.60
C VAL A 70 -7.53 -1.21 -19.49
N GLN A 71 -8.46 -0.29 -19.21
CA GLN A 71 -9.59 -0.03 -20.10
C GLN A 71 -9.15 0.54 -21.46
N ALA A 72 -8.08 1.33 -21.52
CA ALA A 72 -7.49 1.75 -22.79
C ALA A 72 -6.86 0.57 -23.55
N GLN A 73 -6.17 -0.35 -22.86
CA GLN A 73 -5.64 -1.57 -23.47
C GLN A 73 -6.73 -2.49 -24.01
N ARG A 74 -7.84 -2.66 -23.27
CA ARG A 74 -9.02 -3.41 -23.74
C ARG A 74 -9.59 -2.81 -25.03
N ARG A 75 -9.79 -1.49 -25.07
CA ARG A 75 -10.24 -0.79 -26.30
C ARG A 75 -9.26 -0.96 -27.47
N ALA A 76 -7.97 -0.97 -27.20
CA ALA A 76 -6.96 -1.24 -28.23
C ALA A 76 -7.05 -2.68 -28.76
N ALA A 77 -7.30 -3.67 -27.89
CA ALA A 77 -7.51 -5.06 -28.29
C ALA A 77 -8.80 -5.26 -29.11
N GLU A 78 -9.81 -4.42 -28.89
CA GLU A 78 -11.06 -4.44 -29.65
C GLU A 78 -10.96 -3.74 -31.02
N ALA A 79 -9.87 -3.01 -31.29
CA ALA A 79 -9.67 -2.29 -32.53
C ALA A 79 -9.68 -3.21 -33.76
N TRP A 80 -10.10 -2.66 -34.90
CA TRP A 80 -10.20 -3.41 -36.15
C TRP A 80 -8.82 -3.74 -36.74
N THR A 81 -7.80 -2.96 -36.41
CA THR A 81 -6.40 -3.16 -36.79
C THR A 81 -5.51 -3.20 -35.55
N PRO A 82 -4.44 -3.99 -35.55
CA PRO A 82 -3.49 -4.11 -34.43
C PRO A 82 -2.74 -2.81 -34.14
N GLU A 83 -2.45 -2.05 -35.19
CA GLU A 83 -1.81 -0.74 -35.13
C GLU A 83 -2.63 0.26 -35.96
N PRO A 84 -2.55 1.57 -35.65
CA PRO A 84 -3.21 2.58 -36.45
C PRO A 84 -2.64 2.59 -37.89
N PRO A 85 -3.47 2.92 -38.90
CA PRO A 85 -2.99 3.03 -40.26
C PRO A 85 -1.92 4.13 -40.38
N ALA A 86 -0.87 3.86 -41.14
CA ALA A 86 0.24 4.78 -41.36
C ALA A 86 0.16 5.41 -42.75
N LEU A 87 0.52 6.69 -42.86
CA LEU A 87 0.67 7.37 -44.14
C LEU A 87 2.13 7.27 -44.60
N GLU A 88 2.34 6.69 -45.77
CA GLU A 88 3.64 6.60 -46.43
C GLU A 88 3.68 7.61 -47.58
N ALA A 89 4.75 8.42 -47.64
CA ALA A 89 4.97 9.35 -48.74
C ALA A 89 6.41 9.23 -49.23
N SER A 90 6.59 8.97 -50.52
CA SER A 90 7.89 8.81 -51.16
C SER A 90 8.00 9.78 -52.35
N HIS A 91 9.15 10.44 -52.49
CA HIS A 91 9.43 11.31 -53.63
C HIS A 91 10.80 10.97 -54.21
N LYS A 92 10.83 10.55 -55.48
CA LYS A 92 12.06 10.22 -56.20
C LYS A 92 12.28 11.25 -57.31
N THR A 93 13.52 11.70 -57.47
CA THR A 93 13.93 12.61 -58.55
C THR A 93 15.34 12.31 -59.02
N ASP A 94 15.57 12.48 -60.32
CA ASP A 94 16.85 12.25 -61.01
C ASP A 94 17.79 13.47 -61.03
N ARG A 95 17.42 14.55 -60.34
CA ARG A 95 18.13 15.84 -60.36
C ARG A 95 19.63 15.76 -60.02
N LEU A 96 20.01 14.83 -59.16
CA LEU A 96 21.41 14.63 -58.73
C LEU A 96 22.19 13.64 -59.61
N THR A 97 21.55 13.10 -60.64
CA THR A 97 22.16 12.14 -61.57
C THR A 97 22.10 12.68 -63.00
N ARG A 98 21.23 12.13 -63.85
CA ARG A 98 21.13 12.51 -65.26
C ARG A 98 20.30 13.78 -65.49
N ASN A 99 19.42 14.12 -64.54
CA ASN A 99 18.52 15.29 -64.60
C ASN A 99 17.70 15.33 -65.90
N ASP A 100 17.22 14.16 -66.33
CA ASP A 100 16.37 13.97 -67.52
C ASP A 100 14.94 14.46 -67.26
N GLY A 101 14.61 14.85 -66.03
CA GLY A 101 13.32 15.39 -65.63
C GLY A 101 12.40 14.37 -64.97
N ALA A 102 12.93 13.19 -64.62
CA ALA A 102 12.18 12.13 -63.96
C ALA A 102 11.75 12.54 -62.55
N ARG A 103 10.46 12.38 -62.26
CA ARG A 103 9.88 12.66 -60.94
C ARG A 103 8.80 11.65 -60.63
N GLU A 104 8.87 11.06 -59.45
CA GLU A 104 7.87 10.12 -58.95
C GLU A 104 7.45 10.60 -57.56
N LEU A 105 6.14 10.77 -57.35
CA LEU A 105 5.55 11.04 -56.06
C LEU A 105 4.58 9.91 -55.74
N GLU A 106 4.83 9.19 -54.67
CA GLU A 106 3.99 8.11 -54.17
C GLU A 106 3.43 8.52 -52.82
N VAL A 107 2.12 8.39 -52.64
CA VAL A 107 1.44 8.59 -51.37
C VAL A 107 0.54 7.40 -51.13
N GLY A 108 0.70 6.72 -50.01
CA GLY A 108 -0.09 5.54 -49.67
C GLY A 108 -0.46 5.46 -48.20
N VAL A 109 -1.46 4.63 -47.91
CA VAL A 109 -1.87 4.29 -46.56
C VAL A 109 -1.61 2.81 -46.34
N ALA A 110 -0.78 2.49 -45.35
CA ALA A 110 -0.48 1.14 -44.91
C ALA A 110 -1.36 0.78 -43.71
N VAL A 111 -2.13 -0.31 -43.85
CA VAL A 111 -3.06 -0.80 -42.82
C VAL A 111 -2.57 -2.18 -42.35
N PRO A 112 -2.13 -2.32 -41.09
CA PRO A 112 -1.70 -3.59 -40.56
C PRO A 112 -2.92 -4.47 -40.24
N LEU A 113 -2.77 -5.79 -40.39
CA LEU A 113 -3.83 -6.77 -40.23
C LEU A 113 -3.50 -7.70 -39.05
N TRP A 114 -4.52 -8.08 -38.29
CA TRP A 114 -4.39 -9.05 -37.21
C TRP A 114 -3.95 -10.43 -37.73
N LEU A 115 -3.08 -11.12 -36.99
CA LEU A 115 -2.85 -12.54 -37.23
C LEU A 115 -4.06 -13.37 -36.79
N PRO A 116 -4.31 -14.55 -37.40
CA PRO A 116 -5.37 -15.43 -36.96
C PRO A 116 -5.25 -15.76 -35.46
N GLY A 117 -6.31 -15.47 -34.70
CA GLY A 117 -6.36 -15.71 -33.25
C GLY A 117 -5.69 -14.66 -32.37
N GLU A 118 -4.83 -13.79 -32.91
CA GLU A 118 -4.08 -12.78 -32.16
C GLU A 118 -5.02 -11.84 -31.39
N ARG A 119 -6.01 -11.26 -32.07
CA ARG A 119 -7.00 -10.36 -31.45
C ARG A 119 -7.67 -10.97 -30.22
N ARG A 120 -8.03 -12.26 -30.29
CA ARG A 120 -8.66 -13.00 -29.18
C ARG A 120 -7.70 -13.19 -28.01
N HIS A 121 -6.43 -13.47 -28.28
CA HIS A 121 -5.42 -13.62 -27.24
C HIS A 121 -5.03 -12.28 -26.60
N THR A 122 -4.97 -11.20 -27.40
CA THR A 122 -4.77 -9.84 -26.91
C THR A 122 -5.92 -9.40 -26.02
N SER A 123 -7.18 -9.66 -26.41
CA SER A 123 -8.34 -9.32 -25.58
C SER A 123 -8.36 -10.15 -24.29
N ALA A 124 -8.09 -11.46 -24.36
CA ALA A 124 -8.05 -12.33 -23.18
C ALA A 124 -6.92 -11.95 -22.20
N LEU A 125 -5.78 -11.45 -22.70
CA LEU A 125 -4.72 -10.92 -21.86
C LEU A 125 -5.15 -9.62 -21.16
N ALA A 126 -5.72 -8.66 -21.89
CA ALA A 126 -6.23 -7.42 -21.32
C ALA A 126 -7.37 -7.66 -20.29
N ASP A 127 -8.18 -8.69 -20.49
CA ASP A 127 -9.19 -9.10 -19.53
C ASP A 127 -8.58 -9.65 -18.24
N ALA A 128 -7.58 -10.52 -18.36
CA ALA A 128 -6.84 -11.08 -17.24
C ALA A 128 -6.06 -10.01 -16.46
N GLU A 129 -5.45 -9.04 -17.15
CA GLU A 129 -4.73 -7.92 -16.52
C GLU A 129 -5.66 -7.03 -15.70
N ALA A 130 -6.91 -6.83 -16.14
CA ALA A 130 -7.90 -6.09 -15.37
C ALA A 130 -8.30 -6.83 -14.08
N ALA A 131 -8.56 -8.14 -14.18
CA ALA A 131 -8.87 -8.96 -13.03
C ALA A 131 -7.71 -8.97 -12.03
N ALA A 132 -6.47 -9.13 -12.53
CA ALA A 132 -5.25 -9.08 -11.72
C ALA A 132 -5.02 -7.72 -11.04
N LEU A 133 -5.45 -6.62 -11.66
CA LEU A 133 -5.38 -5.30 -11.05
C LEU A 133 -6.30 -5.19 -9.83
N ASP A 134 -7.55 -5.68 -9.94
CA ASP A 134 -8.52 -5.62 -8.85
C ASP A 134 -8.11 -6.58 -7.70
N SER A 135 -7.69 -7.81 -8.00
CA SER A 135 -7.23 -8.75 -6.96
C SER A 135 -5.93 -8.30 -6.30
N ARG A 136 -5.02 -7.65 -7.04
CA ARG A 136 -3.84 -6.99 -6.46
C ARG A 136 -4.23 -5.88 -5.49
N ALA A 137 -5.24 -5.06 -5.82
CA ALA A 137 -5.70 -4.01 -4.93
C ALA A 137 -6.28 -4.59 -3.63
N GLU A 138 -7.05 -5.67 -3.70
CA GLU A 138 -7.58 -6.35 -2.50
C GLU A 138 -6.49 -7.05 -1.67
N ALA A 139 -5.50 -7.68 -2.31
CA ALA A 139 -4.36 -8.26 -1.61
C ALA A 139 -3.48 -7.18 -0.95
N ALA A 140 -3.33 -6.02 -1.59
CA ALA A 140 -2.68 -4.86 -1.01
C ALA A 140 -3.41 -4.32 0.23
N ARG A 141 -4.73 -4.22 0.17
CA ARG A 141 -5.57 -3.88 1.33
C ARG A 141 -5.36 -4.87 2.46
N LEU A 142 -5.30 -6.16 2.16
CA LEU A 142 -5.04 -7.20 3.16
C LEU A 142 -3.63 -7.09 3.77
N ARG A 143 -2.59 -6.79 2.96
CA ARG A 143 -1.22 -6.55 3.47
C ARG A 143 -1.19 -5.33 4.39
N LEU A 144 -1.84 -4.23 4.01
CA LEU A 144 -1.95 -3.05 4.86
C LEU A 144 -2.70 -3.36 6.16
N ALA A 145 -3.79 -4.12 6.08
CA ALA A 145 -4.53 -4.55 7.26
C ALA A 145 -3.65 -5.30 8.26
N ALA A 146 -2.76 -6.18 7.80
CA ALA A 146 -1.79 -6.86 8.68
C ALA A 146 -0.91 -5.86 9.43
N SER A 147 -0.29 -4.92 8.72
CA SER A 147 0.60 -3.91 9.32
C SER A 147 -0.15 -2.99 10.30
N VAL A 148 -1.39 -2.60 9.97
CA VAL A 148 -2.23 -1.78 10.84
C VAL A 148 -2.63 -2.55 12.11
N ARG A 149 -3.04 -3.82 11.99
CA ARG A 149 -3.35 -4.70 13.14
C ARG A 149 -2.15 -4.85 14.07
N GLU A 150 -0.97 -5.12 13.52
CA GLU A 150 0.25 -5.29 14.30
C GLU A 150 0.61 -4.02 15.10
N ALA A 151 0.62 -2.87 14.42
CA ALA A 151 0.90 -1.58 15.06
C ALA A 151 -0.17 -1.21 16.11
N TRP A 152 -1.44 -1.51 15.84
CA TRP A 152 -2.54 -1.28 16.77
C TRP A 152 -2.36 -2.06 18.06
N TRP A 153 -2.15 -3.38 17.95
CA TRP A 153 -1.97 -4.24 19.11
C TRP A 153 -0.63 -3.97 19.83
N HIS A 154 0.40 -3.50 19.12
CA HIS A 154 1.63 -3.02 19.76
C HIS A 154 1.37 -1.79 20.65
N TRP A 155 0.63 -0.80 20.16
CA TRP A 155 0.24 0.37 20.96
C TRP A 155 -0.65 0.00 22.16
N GLN A 156 -1.61 -0.91 21.98
CA GLN A 156 -2.45 -1.39 23.08
C GLN A 156 -1.63 -2.10 24.18
N ARG A 157 -0.64 -2.93 23.80
CA ARG A 157 0.29 -3.56 24.75
C ARG A 157 1.09 -2.51 25.53
N ALA A 158 1.66 -1.52 24.84
CA ALA A 158 2.43 -0.45 25.47
C ALA A 158 1.57 0.39 26.44
N GLY A 159 0.31 0.66 26.08
CA GLY A 159 -0.64 1.38 26.94
C GLY A 159 -0.93 0.63 28.25
N VAL A 160 -1.23 -0.67 28.16
CA VAL A 160 -1.46 -1.52 29.34
C VAL A 160 -0.20 -1.63 30.21
N GLU A 161 0.99 -1.74 29.60
CA GLU A 161 2.26 -1.74 30.34
C GLU A 161 2.49 -0.42 31.10
N ALA A 162 2.14 0.73 30.51
CA ALA A 162 2.22 2.03 31.18
C ALA A 162 1.23 2.17 32.35
N GLU A 163 0.00 1.68 32.20
CA GLU A 163 -0.97 1.65 33.30
C GLU A 163 -0.48 0.80 34.49
N ILE A 164 0.08 -0.37 34.21
CA ILE A 164 0.65 -1.25 35.24
C ILE A 164 1.84 -0.59 35.92
N ALA A 165 2.75 0.03 35.17
CA ALA A 165 3.91 0.72 35.74
C ALA A 165 3.47 1.86 36.68
N ARG A 166 2.44 2.63 36.31
CA ARG A 166 1.88 3.69 37.16
C ARG A 166 1.25 3.13 38.44
N ALA A 167 0.47 2.06 38.34
CA ALA A 167 -0.11 1.40 39.51
C ALA A 167 0.97 0.84 40.46
N GLN A 168 2.08 0.30 39.90
CA GLN A 168 3.23 -0.14 40.68
C GLN A 168 3.92 1.01 41.41
N LEU A 169 4.13 2.15 40.73
CA LEU A 169 4.70 3.34 41.35
C LEU A 169 3.85 3.85 42.51
N ASP A 170 2.53 3.91 42.36
CA ASP A 170 1.62 4.32 43.43
C ASP A 170 1.68 3.36 44.62
N SER A 171 1.80 2.06 44.36
CA SER A 171 1.97 1.05 45.41
C SER A 171 3.30 1.20 46.14
N ALA A 172 4.41 1.36 45.40
CA ALA A 172 5.75 1.55 45.96
C ALA A 172 5.83 2.81 46.82
N ARG A 173 5.22 3.93 46.38
CA ARG A 173 5.16 5.19 47.13
C ARG A 173 4.39 5.04 48.44
N ARG A 174 3.27 4.32 48.45
CA ARG A 174 2.50 4.04 49.67
C ARG A 174 3.33 3.21 50.67
N LEU A 175 4.03 2.18 50.19
CA LEU A 175 4.89 1.34 51.03
C LEU A 175 6.08 2.14 51.58
N ALA A 176 6.77 2.91 50.76
CA ALA A 176 7.89 3.75 51.19
C ALA A 176 7.46 4.80 52.22
N ALA A 177 6.30 5.42 52.06
CA ALA A 177 5.75 6.34 53.05
C ALA A 177 5.45 5.65 54.39
N ASP A 178 5.01 4.39 54.38
CA ASP A 178 4.78 3.60 55.60
C ASP A 178 6.08 3.21 56.29
N VAL A 179 7.05 2.68 55.53
CA VAL A 179 8.38 2.34 56.02
C VAL A 179 9.08 3.56 56.61
N ALA A 180 9.00 4.73 55.96
CA ALA A 180 9.59 5.97 56.46
C ALA A 180 8.99 6.42 57.80
N ARG A 181 7.66 6.26 58.00
CA ARG A 181 7.02 6.56 59.29
C ARG A 181 7.52 5.63 60.40
N ARG A 182 7.60 4.33 60.12
CA ARG A 182 8.05 3.31 61.09
C ARG A 182 9.54 3.40 61.40
N ALA A 183 10.37 3.71 60.41
CA ALA A 183 11.80 3.99 60.62
C ALA A 183 12.02 5.24 61.49
N LYS A 184 11.21 6.29 61.31
CA LYS A 184 11.24 7.49 62.18
C LYS A 184 10.82 7.19 63.62
N ALA A 185 9.91 6.24 63.81
CA ALA A 185 9.52 5.73 65.13
C ALA A 185 10.56 4.77 65.74
N GLY A 186 11.60 4.37 64.99
CA GLY A 186 12.64 3.45 65.43
C GLY A 186 12.28 1.97 65.29
N GLU A 187 11.15 1.63 64.66
CA GLU A 187 10.69 0.25 64.47
C GLU A 187 11.37 -0.48 63.31
N LEU A 188 11.85 0.26 62.31
CA LEU A 188 12.53 -0.28 61.12
C LEU A 188 13.92 0.33 60.94
N ALA A 189 14.81 -0.41 60.29
CA ALA A 189 16.17 0.06 60.04
C ALA A 189 16.21 1.12 58.94
N ARG A 190 17.24 1.99 58.96
CA ARG A 190 17.51 2.91 57.84
C ARG A 190 17.76 2.17 56.53
N ALA A 191 18.29 0.95 56.60
CA ALA A 191 18.47 0.07 55.45
C ALA A 191 17.13 -0.27 54.78
N ASP A 192 16.08 -0.53 55.57
CA ASP A 192 14.74 -0.82 55.06
C ASP A 192 14.14 0.40 54.37
N GLN A 193 14.34 1.60 54.94
CA GLN A 193 13.95 2.85 54.29
C GLN A 193 14.64 3.01 52.92
N HIS A 194 15.96 2.81 52.85
CA HIS A 194 16.69 2.89 51.58
C HIS A 194 16.24 1.84 50.55
N GLN A 195 15.84 0.64 50.98
CA GLN A 195 15.27 -0.37 50.07
C GLN A 195 13.92 0.09 49.52
N ALA A 196 13.04 0.64 50.36
CA ALA A 196 11.74 1.15 49.92
C ALA A 196 11.89 2.36 48.98
N ASP A 197 12.81 3.28 49.29
CA ASP A 197 13.13 4.43 48.43
C ASP A 197 13.71 3.96 47.08
N GLY A 198 14.58 2.93 47.09
CA GLY A 198 15.10 2.30 45.89
C GLY A 198 14.03 1.65 45.02
N ALA A 199 13.02 1.01 45.64
CA ALA A 199 11.88 0.44 44.93
C ALA A 199 11.01 1.51 44.25
N VAL A 200 10.85 2.68 44.88
CA VAL A 200 10.18 3.84 44.26
C VAL A 200 10.98 4.34 43.05
N ALA A 201 12.29 4.54 43.20
CA ALA A 201 13.13 5.00 42.09
C ALA A 201 13.12 4.04 40.89
N ALA A 202 13.13 2.72 41.15
CA ALA A 202 12.99 1.71 40.10
C ALA A 202 11.62 1.77 39.40
N ALA A 203 10.54 1.96 40.16
CA ALA A 203 9.20 2.12 39.60
C ALA A 203 9.05 3.42 38.77
N GLU A 204 9.69 4.52 39.18
CA GLU A 204 9.71 5.77 38.41
C GLU A 204 10.43 5.59 37.06
N ALA A 205 11.57 4.89 37.05
CA ALA A 205 12.26 4.54 35.81
C ALA A 205 11.39 3.66 34.90
N ALA A 206 10.67 2.68 35.47
CA ALA A 206 9.77 1.81 34.71
C ALA A 206 8.59 2.59 34.08
N VAL A 207 8.01 3.55 34.81
CA VAL A 207 6.96 4.44 34.25
C VAL A 207 7.51 5.25 33.09
N ALA A 208 8.67 5.90 33.26
CA ALA A 208 9.28 6.70 32.19
C ALA A 208 9.56 5.86 30.93
N GLN A 209 10.04 4.63 31.11
CA GLN A 209 10.27 3.70 29.99
C GLN A 209 8.97 3.29 29.29
N ALA A 210 7.92 2.96 30.05
CA ALA A 210 6.63 2.54 29.48
C ALA A 210 5.91 3.70 28.76
N GLU A 211 6.02 4.93 29.27
CA GLU A 211 5.47 6.13 28.62
C GLU A 211 6.22 6.47 27.32
N ALA A 212 7.55 6.32 27.31
CA ALA A 212 8.34 6.44 26.09
C ALA A 212 7.92 5.37 25.06
N GLY A 213 7.76 4.11 25.48
CA GLY A 213 7.29 3.01 24.63
C GLY A 213 5.90 3.28 24.03
N THR A 214 4.97 3.78 24.84
CA THR A 214 3.63 4.16 24.39
C THR A 214 3.69 5.29 23.35
N THR A 215 4.56 6.27 23.57
CA THR A 215 4.77 7.38 22.63
C THR A 215 5.32 6.88 21.30
N VAL A 216 6.32 6.01 21.32
CA VAL A 216 6.89 5.40 20.10
C VAL A 216 5.83 4.62 19.33
N ALA A 217 5.06 3.75 20.00
CA ALA A 217 4.01 2.98 19.37
C ALA A 217 2.89 3.87 18.78
N LEU A 218 2.55 4.96 19.46
CA LEU A 218 1.60 5.95 18.94
C LEU A 218 2.13 6.66 17.69
N GLN A 219 3.42 7.01 17.64
CA GLN A 219 4.00 7.64 16.44
C GLN A 219 4.06 6.69 15.25
N GLN A 220 4.29 5.39 15.49
CA GLN A 220 4.20 4.37 14.44
C GLN A 220 2.77 4.26 13.87
N LEU A 221 1.74 4.32 14.72
CA LEU A 221 0.35 4.36 14.24
C LEU A 221 0.05 5.63 13.44
N LYS A 222 0.51 6.78 13.94
CA LYS A 222 0.35 8.06 13.25
C LYS A 222 1.04 8.08 11.90
N SER A 223 2.21 7.46 11.75
CA SER A 223 2.92 7.44 10.46
C SER A 223 2.15 6.67 9.39
N LEU A 224 1.46 5.58 9.77
CA LEU A 224 0.59 4.81 8.86
C LEU A 224 -0.64 5.60 8.41
N ALA A 225 -1.26 6.36 9.31
CA ALA A 225 -2.46 7.15 9.03
C ALA A 225 -2.17 8.57 8.52
N GLY A 226 -0.91 9.01 8.50
CA GLY A 226 -0.55 10.34 8.03
C GLY A 226 -0.63 11.48 9.06
N GLY A 227 -0.57 11.17 10.35
CA GLY A 227 -0.43 12.13 11.45
C GLY A 227 -1.73 12.75 11.97
N THR A 228 -2.83 12.63 11.23
CA THR A 228 -4.15 13.18 11.60
C THR A 228 -4.97 12.26 12.52
N TRP A 229 -4.52 11.02 12.68
CA TRP A 229 -5.16 10.03 13.55
C TRP A 229 -4.79 10.27 15.03
N ALA A 230 -5.80 10.31 15.90
CA ALA A 230 -5.61 10.43 17.34
C ALA A 230 -6.54 9.45 18.08
N PRO A 231 -6.00 8.61 18.99
CA PRO A 231 -6.82 7.72 19.79
C PRO A 231 -7.61 8.50 20.84
N VAL A 232 -8.79 7.99 21.20
CA VAL A 232 -9.53 8.44 22.38
C VAL A 232 -8.88 7.79 23.62
N ALA A 233 -8.55 8.61 24.62
CA ALA A 233 -7.81 8.21 25.82
C ALA A 233 -8.51 7.17 26.72
N THR A 234 -9.75 6.78 26.42
CA THR A 234 -10.60 5.94 27.29
C THR A 234 -11.15 4.68 26.62
N ALA A 235 -10.80 4.39 25.36
CA ALA A 235 -11.27 3.17 24.71
C ALA A 235 -10.47 1.95 25.19
N SER A 236 -11.02 1.21 26.16
CA SER A 236 -10.58 -0.16 26.45
C SER A 236 -10.54 -0.95 25.14
N ALA A 237 -9.46 -1.70 24.91
CA ALA A 237 -9.26 -2.47 23.69
C ALA A 237 -10.41 -3.48 23.49
N VAL A 238 -11.36 -3.16 22.61
CA VAL A 238 -12.39 -4.11 22.20
C VAL A 238 -11.74 -5.08 21.23
N ALA A 239 -11.69 -6.35 21.61
CA ALA A 239 -11.27 -7.42 20.71
C ALA A 239 -12.22 -7.48 19.51
N GLU A 240 -11.67 -7.73 18.33
CA GLU A 240 -12.52 -8.01 17.18
C GLU A 240 -13.37 -9.27 17.43
N PRO A 241 -14.59 -9.32 16.86
CA PRO A 241 -15.43 -10.49 16.99
C PRO A 241 -14.72 -11.73 16.42
N GLU A 242 -14.79 -12.82 17.17
CA GLU A 242 -14.26 -14.10 16.73
C GLU A 242 -14.96 -14.56 15.44
N PRO A 243 -14.21 -14.97 14.41
CA PRO A 243 -14.83 -15.50 13.21
C PRO A 243 -15.59 -16.79 13.52
N PRO A 244 -16.78 -17.00 12.91
CA PRO A 244 -17.60 -18.18 13.18
C PRO A 244 -16.86 -19.45 12.75
N ALA A 245 -16.79 -20.44 13.65
CA ALA A 245 -16.07 -21.70 13.43
C ALA A 245 -16.61 -22.58 12.29
N ALA A 246 -17.83 -22.31 11.81
CA ALA A 246 -18.55 -23.13 10.84
C ALA A 246 -18.73 -22.48 9.45
N ALA A 247 -18.20 -21.28 9.23
CA ALA A 247 -18.29 -20.64 7.92
C ALA A 247 -17.12 -21.08 7.04
N GLU A 248 -17.41 -21.55 5.83
CA GLU A 248 -16.37 -21.75 4.82
C GLU A 248 -15.68 -20.40 4.57
N PRO A 249 -14.35 -20.31 4.72
CA PRO A 249 -13.68 -19.03 4.63
C PRO A 249 -13.83 -18.45 3.22
N PRO A 250 -14.07 -17.13 3.08
CA PRO A 250 -14.14 -16.50 1.77
C PRO A 250 -12.83 -16.73 0.99
N PRO A 251 -12.87 -16.63 -0.36
CA PRO A 251 -11.66 -16.77 -1.17
C PRO A 251 -10.61 -15.76 -0.70
N HIS A 252 -9.42 -16.26 -0.33
CA HIS A 252 -8.37 -15.45 0.26
C HIS A 252 -7.83 -14.44 -0.77
N PRO A 253 -7.84 -13.12 -0.49
CA PRO A 253 -7.40 -12.10 -1.44
C PRO A 253 -5.98 -12.31 -1.99
N ALA A 254 -5.03 -12.74 -1.16
CA ALA A 254 -3.67 -13.04 -1.62
C ALA A 254 -3.61 -14.24 -2.60
N LEU A 255 -4.49 -15.23 -2.45
CA LEU A 255 -4.58 -16.32 -3.43
C LEU A 255 -5.24 -15.87 -4.73
N ALA A 256 -6.22 -14.97 -4.65
CA ALA A 256 -6.83 -14.37 -5.83
C ALA A 256 -5.77 -13.61 -6.66
N GLU A 257 -4.96 -12.75 -6.02
CA GLU A 257 -3.86 -12.03 -6.69
C GLU A 257 -2.90 -13.00 -7.42
N LEU A 258 -2.48 -14.08 -6.76
CA LEU A 258 -1.54 -15.05 -7.34
C LEU A 258 -2.17 -15.87 -8.48
N ARG A 259 -3.46 -16.24 -8.35
CA ARG A 259 -4.21 -16.93 -9.42
C ARG A 259 -4.36 -16.06 -10.65
N ASP A 260 -4.71 -14.79 -10.47
CA ASP A 260 -4.89 -13.88 -11.59
C ASP A 260 -3.55 -13.54 -12.23
N ARG A 261 -2.47 -13.42 -11.45
CA ARG A 261 -1.10 -13.27 -11.97
C ARG A 261 -0.67 -14.49 -12.80
N ALA A 262 -0.95 -15.71 -12.34
CA ALA A 262 -0.70 -16.92 -13.11
C ALA A 262 -1.53 -16.93 -14.41
N THR A 263 -2.79 -16.52 -14.34
CA THR A 263 -3.66 -16.40 -15.51
C THR A 263 -3.10 -15.39 -16.53
N VAL A 264 -2.62 -14.22 -16.09
CA VAL A 264 -1.98 -13.22 -16.95
C VAL A 264 -0.75 -13.82 -17.66
N ALA A 265 0.12 -14.52 -16.92
CA ALA A 265 1.31 -15.14 -17.49
C ALA A 265 0.94 -16.24 -18.53
N GLU A 266 -0.08 -17.05 -18.26
CA GLU A 266 -0.61 -18.03 -19.21
C GLU A 266 -1.19 -17.37 -20.48
N ARG A 267 -1.95 -16.27 -20.34
CA ARG A 267 -2.49 -15.52 -21.49
C ARG A 267 -1.37 -14.88 -22.30
N ALA A 268 -0.34 -14.34 -21.65
CA ALA A 268 0.83 -13.79 -22.31
C ALA A 268 1.61 -14.86 -23.10
N ALA A 269 1.78 -16.06 -22.54
CA ALA A 269 2.39 -17.19 -23.23
C ALA A 269 1.57 -17.65 -24.45
N ALA A 270 0.24 -17.68 -24.32
CA ALA A 270 -0.66 -18.00 -25.43
C ALA A 270 -0.58 -16.95 -26.55
N LEU A 271 -0.55 -15.65 -26.21
CA LEU A 271 -0.37 -14.57 -27.19
C LEU A 271 0.99 -14.67 -27.88
N ALA A 272 2.07 -14.86 -27.13
CA ALA A 272 3.42 -15.02 -27.67
C ALA A 272 3.51 -16.20 -28.65
N SER A 273 2.82 -17.32 -28.36
CA SER A 273 2.78 -18.48 -29.26
C SER A 273 1.97 -18.25 -30.54
N THR A 274 1.03 -17.30 -30.52
CA THR A 274 0.20 -16.94 -31.68
C THR A 274 0.91 -15.93 -32.58
N GLN A 275 1.71 -15.02 -31.99
CA GLN A 275 2.53 -14.01 -32.68
C GLN A 275 3.79 -14.60 -33.32
N SER A 276 3.60 -15.55 -34.24
CA SER A 276 4.66 -16.27 -34.95
C SER A 276 5.50 -15.41 -35.91
N ARG A 277 4.98 -14.25 -36.30
CA ARG A 277 5.57 -13.35 -37.30
C ARG A 277 5.09 -11.91 -37.06
N ALA A 278 5.69 -10.95 -37.76
CA ALA A 278 5.15 -9.60 -37.79
C ALA A 278 3.81 -9.55 -38.56
N ASN A 279 2.94 -8.63 -38.18
CA ASN A 279 1.61 -8.47 -38.75
C ASN A 279 1.69 -8.17 -40.26
N PRO A 280 0.87 -8.82 -41.11
CA PRO A 280 0.83 -8.48 -42.52
C PRO A 280 0.22 -7.08 -42.72
N GLU A 281 0.72 -6.35 -43.70
CA GLU A 281 0.30 -4.97 -43.99
C GLU A 281 -0.31 -4.89 -45.40
N LEU A 282 -1.45 -4.20 -45.51
CA LEU A 282 -2.11 -3.88 -46.78
C LEU A 282 -1.87 -2.40 -47.08
N THR A 283 -1.17 -2.11 -48.17
CA THR A 283 -0.86 -0.73 -48.58
C THR A 283 -1.63 -0.38 -49.84
N LEU A 284 -2.38 0.72 -49.79
CA LEU A 284 -3.00 1.33 -50.97
C LEU A 284 -2.28 2.64 -51.26
N ALA A 285 -1.59 2.72 -52.39
CA ALA A 285 -0.81 3.88 -52.81
C ALA A 285 -1.29 4.45 -54.14
N THR A 286 -1.19 5.77 -54.31
CA THR A 286 -1.28 6.45 -55.60
C THR A 286 0.09 6.98 -55.95
N THR A 287 0.57 6.62 -57.13
CA THR A 287 1.84 7.09 -57.68
C THR A 287 1.55 8.04 -58.82
N ARG A 288 2.19 9.21 -58.79
CA ARG A 288 2.21 10.17 -59.89
C ARG A 288 3.63 10.30 -60.39
N ASP A 289 3.88 9.83 -61.60
CA ASP A 289 5.21 9.73 -62.17
C ASP A 289 5.33 10.46 -63.52
N ARG A 290 6.56 10.78 -63.88
CA ARG A 290 6.95 11.31 -65.19
C ARG A 290 8.35 10.79 -65.50
N GLY A 291 8.53 10.16 -66.66
CA GLY A 291 9.78 9.52 -67.06
C GLY A 291 10.85 10.49 -67.56
N ALA A 292 10.47 11.50 -68.35
CA ALA A 292 11.38 12.51 -68.86
C ALA A 292 10.73 13.90 -69.01
N SER A 293 11.57 14.92 -69.20
CA SER A 293 11.13 16.27 -69.50
C SER A 293 10.32 16.31 -70.80
N GLY A 294 9.07 16.76 -70.72
CA GLY A 294 8.14 16.82 -71.84
C GLY A 294 7.07 15.73 -71.86
N GLU A 295 7.20 14.70 -71.02
CA GLU A 295 6.18 13.65 -70.88
C GLU A 295 5.03 14.07 -69.96
N ARG A 296 3.84 13.51 -70.21
CA ARG A 296 2.67 13.70 -69.34
C ARG A 296 2.86 12.91 -68.05
N TYR A 297 2.29 13.42 -66.95
CA TYR A 297 2.26 12.67 -65.71
C TYR A 297 1.35 11.44 -65.85
N GLY A 298 1.87 10.27 -65.52
CA GLY A 298 1.10 9.07 -65.27
C GLY A 298 0.48 9.11 -63.88
N GLN A 299 -0.65 8.43 -63.70
CA GLN A 299 -1.21 8.16 -62.38
C GLN A 299 -1.53 6.67 -62.29
N THR A 300 -0.97 6.02 -61.29
CA THR A 300 -1.15 4.59 -61.02
C THR A 300 -1.68 4.41 -59.60
N VAL A 301 -2.62 3.48 -59.42
CA VAL A 301 -3.07 3.04 -58.11
C VAL A 301 -2.48 1.67 -57.85
N THR A 302 -1.74 1.52 -56.77
CA THR A 302 -1.03 0.31 -56.38
C THR A 302 -1.66 -0.27 -55.13
N LEU A 303 -2.07 -1.53 -55.18
CA LEU A 303 -2.44 -2.33 -54.01
C LEU A 303 -1.29 -3.30 -53.71
N ALA A 304 -0.60 -3.11 -52.59
CA ALA A 304 0.50 -3.95 -52.15
C ALA A 304 0.13 -4.70 -50.85
N VAL A 305 0.59 -5.94 -50.74
CA VAL A 305 0.46 -6.74 -49.52
C VAL A 305 1.86 -7.16 -49.07
N ARG A 306 2.23 -6.81 -47.84
CA ARG A 306 3.48 -7.25 -47.22
C ARG A 306 3.19 -8.37 -46.24
N ILE A 307 3.76 -9.55 -46.48
CA ILE A 307 3.61 -10.73 -45.60
C ILE A 307 4.99 -11.12 -45.06
N PRO A 308 5.32 -10.78 -43.80
CA PRO A 308 6.56 -11.21 -43.17
C PRO A 308 6.60 -12.74 -43.01
N PHE A 309 7.68 -13.39 -43.42
CA PHE A 309 7.85 -14.84 -43.27
C PHE A 309 8.55 -15.18 -41.95
N GLY A 310 7.77 -15.46 -40.90
CA GLY A 310 8.25 -15.96 -39.61
C GLY A 310 9.17 -15.00 -38.83
N ALA A 311 9.23 -15.14 -37.50
CA ALA A 311 10.17 -14.38 -36.66
C ALA A 311 11.45 -15.19 -36.30
N GLY A 312 11.58 -16.43 -36.76
CA GLY A 312 12.76 -17.27 -36.55
C GLY A 312 13.11 -17.48 -35.06
N PRO A 313 14.41 -17.60 -34.69
CA PRO A 313 14.83 -17.82 -33.30
C PRO A 313 14.34 -16.76 -32.29
N ARG A 314 13.97 -15.56 -32.75
CA ARG A 314 13.41 -14.50 -31.90
C ARG A 314 12.01 -14.87 -31.39
N HIS A 315 11.21 -15.56 -32.19
CA HIS A 315 9.91 -16.07 -31.75
C HIS A 315 10.10 -17.16 -30.69
N ASP A 316 10.96 -18.12 -30.96
CA ASP A 316 11.19 -19.25 -30.04
C ASP A 316 11.70 -18.77 -28.69
N ALA A 317 12.59 -17.77 -28.68
CA ALA A 317 13.04 -17.12 -27.44
C ALA A 317 11.89 -16.43 -26.68
N ARG A 318 11.00 -15.69 -27.36
CA ARG A 318 9.84 -15.05 -26.71
C ARG A 318 8.87 -16.06 -26.14
N VAL A 319 8.57 -17.12 -26.89
CA VAL A 319 7.67 -18.20 -26.44
C VAL A 319 8.29 -18.95 -25.25
N ALA A 320 9.58 -19.26 -25.30
CA ALA A 320 10.27 -19.92 -24.20
C ALA A 320 10.27 -19.05 -22.94
N SER A 321 10.56 -17.75 -23.05
CA SER A 321 10.50 -16.81 -21.93
C SER A 321 9.08 -16.73 -21.32
N ALA A 322 8.06 -16.52 -22.15
CA ALA A 322 6.69 -16.39 -21.65
C ALA A 322 6.17 -17.69 -21.02
N ARG A 323 6.59 -18.86 -21.53
CA ARG A 323 6.29 -20.17 -20.91
C ARG A 323 7.02 -20.37 -19.60
N ALA A 324 8.26 -19.91 -19.49
CA ALA A 324 9.01 -19.96 -18.23
C ALA A 324 8.33 -19.07 -17.17
N ASP A 325 7.94 -17.85 -17.53
CA ASP A 325 7.21 -16.93 -16.64
C ASP A 325 5.87 -17.52 -16.17
N ALA A 326 5.14 -18.19 -17.06
CA ALA A 326 3.89 -18.88 -16.71
C ALA A 326 4.12 -20.07 -15.76
N ALA A 327 5.14 -20.89 -16.02
CA ALA A 327 5.49 -22.02 -15.16
C ALA A 327 5.93 -21.55 -13.75
N GLU A 328 6.70 -20.46 -13.68
CA GLU A 328 7.10 -19.84 -12.42
C GLU A 328 5.89 -19.32 -11.64
N ALA A 329 4.97 -18.60 -12.30
CA ALA A 329 3.77 -18.08 -11.66
C ALA A 329 2.85 -19.20 -11.13
N GLN A 330 2.71 -20.31 -11.87
CA GLN A 330 1.98 -21.50 -11.42
C GLN A 330 2.64 -22.18 -10.22
N ALA A 331 3.97 -22.33 -10.24
CA ALA A 331 4.72 -22.90 -9.14
C ALA A 331 4.60 -22.05 -7.86
N GLN A 332 4.67 -20.72 -8.00
CA GLN A 332 4.49 -19.79 -6.88
C GLN A 332 3.08 -19.91 -6.28
N LEU A 333 2.04 -20.01 -7.11
CA LEU A 333 0.67 -20.22 -6.65
C LEU A 333 0.52 -21.51 -5.82
N ALA A 334 1.16 -22.60 -6.25
CA ALA A 334 1.11 -23.88 -5.52
C ALA A 334 1.80 -23.79 -4.15
N LEU A 335 2.99 -23.15 -4.09
CA LEU A 335 3.73 -22.95 -2.85
C LEU A 335 2.96 -22.06 -1.86
N ASP A 336 2.43 -20.92 -2.32
CA ASP A 336 1.72 -19.99 -1.46
C ASP A 336 0.37 -20.54 -0.98
N ARG A 337 -0.25 -21.43 -1.75
CA ARG A 337 -1.43 -22.17 -1.28
C ARG A 337 -1.11 -23.03 -0.07
N ALA A 338 -0.08 -23.86 -0.15
CA ALA A 338 0.35 -24.70 0.98
C ALA A 338 0.79 -23.84 2.18
N ARG A 339 1.48 -22.73 1.92
CA ARG A 339 1.87 -21.76 2.96
C ARG A 339 0.66 -21.16 3.68
N LEU A 340 -0.36 -20.71 2.96
CA LEU A 340 -1.55 -20.11 3.55
C LEU A 340 -2.40 -21.12 4.33
N GLU A 341 -2.45 -22.37 3.87
CA GLU A 341 -3.06 -23.47 4.64
C GLU A 341 -2.33 -23.65 5.99
N SER A 342 -0.99 -23.69 5.97
CA SER A 342 -0.18 -23.75 7.20
C SER A 342 -0.36 -22.51 8.10
N GLU A 343 -0.44 -21.32 7.52
CA GLU A 343 -0.63 -20.07 8.28
C GLU A 343 -2.00 -20.04 8.98
N ARG A 344 -3.05 -20.58 8.36
CA ARG A 344 -4.37 -20.71 8.98
C ARG A 344 -4.36 -21.66 10.17
N GLU A 345 -3.79 -22.85 10.00
CA GLU A 345 -3.65 -23.83 11.10
C GLU A 345 -2.84 -23.25 12.26
N ALA A 346 -1.71 -22.60 11.95
CA ALA A 346 -0.87 -21.94 12.93
C ALA A 346 -1.63 -20.82 13.67
N ALA A 347 -2.44 -20.03 12.97
CA ALA A 347 -3.24 -18.98 13.59
C ALA A 347 -4.29 -19.55 14.56
N THR A 348 -4.98 -20.62 14.17
CA THR A 348 -5.93 -21.32 15.06
C THR A 348 -5.21 -21.88 16.29
N ALA A 349 -4.07 -22.54 16.11
CA ALA A 349 -3.26 -23.06 17.23
C ALA A 349 -2.80 -21.93 18.18
N ARG A 350 -2.38 -20.77 17.64
CA ARG A 350 -1.99 -19.59 18.44
C ARG A 350 -3.14 -19.06 19.28
N VAL A 351 -4.36 -18.99 18.74
CA VAL A 351 -5.55 -18.56 19.51
C VAL A 351 -5.82 -19.53 20.66
N GLN A 352 -5.78 -20.85 20.42
CA GLN A 352 -5.99 -21.83 21.50
C GLN A 352 -4.89 -21.76 22.57
N ALA A 353 -3.63 -21.59 22.14
CA ALA A 353 -2.52 -21.39 23.06
C ALA A 353 -2.72 -20.12 23.90
N ALA A 354 -3.05 -18.99 23.28
CA ALA A 354 -3.30 -17.72 23.98
C ALA A 354 -4.45 -17.82 24.99
N ARG A 355 -5.53 -18.55 24.67
CA ARG A 355 -6.62 -18.83 25.62
C ARG A 355 -6.14 -19.61 26.84
N SER A 356 -5.38 -20.68 26.61
CA SER A 356 -4.85 -21.51 27.71
C SER A 356 -3.86 -20.73 28.61
N GLN A 357 -3.02 -19.89 27.99
CA GLN A 357 -2.06 -19.04 28.69
C GLN A 357 -2.77 -17.96 29.51
N LEU A 358 -3.80 -17.31 28.95
CA LEU A 358 -4.61 -16.35 29.68
C LEU A 358 -5.27 -16.99 30.90
N ALA A 359 -5.91 -18.14 30.74
CA ALA A 359 -6.56 -18.85 31.85
C ALA A 359 -5.56 -19.28 32.95
N ALA A 360 -4.31 -19.61 32.59
CA ALA A 360 -3.26 -19.89 33.55
C ALA A 360 -2.75 -18.61 34.24
N ALA A 361 -2.55 -17.53 33.49
CA ALA A 361 -2.08 -16.25 33.99
C ALA A 361 -3.10 -15.60 34.94
N GLU A 362 -4.39 -15.66 34.63
CA GLU A 362 -5.45 -15.15 35.50
C GLU A 362 -5.52 -15.91 36.83
N ARG A 363 -5.44 -17.25 36.80
CA ARG A 363 -5.36 -18.06 38.02
C ARG A 363 -4.14 -17.69 38.87
N ARG A 364 -2.96 -17.54 38.24
CA ARG A 364 -1.74 -17.11 38.94
C ARG A 364 -1.90 -15.71 39.54
N ALA A 365 -2.49 -14.77 38.82
CA ALA A 365 -2.71 -13.41 39.30
C ALA A 365 -3.64 -13.38 40.52
N THR A 366 -4.73 -14.17 40.52
CA THR A 366 -5.63 -14.30 41.67
C THR A 366 -4.89 -14.84 42.89
N LEU A 367 -4.18 -15.95 42.76
CA LEU A 367 -3.43 -16.56 43.87
C LEU A 367 -2.33 -15.63 44.41
N ALA A 368 -1.61 -14.94 43.51
CA ALA A 368 -0.56 -14.01 43.91
C ALA A 368 -1.14 -12.77 44.62
N ARG A 369 -2.32 -12.29 44.23
CA ARG A 369 -3.03 -11.20 44.90
C ARG A 369 -3.50 -11.59 46.30
N GLU A 370 -4.03 -12.79 46.47
CA GLU A 370 -4.43 -13.32 47.78
C GLU A 370 -3.20 -13.48 48.69
N THR A 371 -2.13 -14.07 48.16
CA THR A 371 -0.84 -14.22 48.86
C THR A 371 -0.30 -12.85 49.29
N ARG A 372 -0.31 -11.86 48.39
CA ARG A 372 0.07 -10.48 48.69
C ARG A 372 -0.70 -9.93 49.88
N GLY A 373 -2.01 -10.14 49.95
CA GLY A 373 -2.85 -9.67 51.07
C GLY A 373 -2.46 -10.29 52.42
N PHE A 374 -2.11 -11.58 52.46
CA PHE A 374 -1.64 -12.22 53.69
C PHE A 374 -0.30 -11.65 54.17
N PHE A 375 0.67 -11.50 53.25
CA PHE A 375 1.99 -10.95 53.60
C PHE A 375 1.93 -9.46 53.92
N GLU A 376 1.02 -8.69 53.32
CA GLU A 376 0.75 -7.31 53.72
C GLU A 376 0.28 -7.22 55.16
N LYS A 377 -0.70 -8.05 55.53
CA LYS A 377 -1.21 -8.10 56.91
C LYS A 377 -0.13 -8.52 57.90
N SER A 378 0.65 -9.55 57.56
CA SER A 378 1.76 -10.06 58.38
C SER A 378 2.85 -8.99 58.60
N PHE A 379 3.24 -8.25 57.54
CA PHE A 379 4.18 -7.14 57.64
C PHE A 379 3.67 -6.00 58.53
N ARG A 380 2.37 -5.68 58.46
CA ARG A 380 1.74 -4.67 59.33
C ARG A 380 1.72 -5.10 60.80
N LEU A 381 1.68 -6.40 61.08
CA LEU A 381 1.79 -6.97 62.43
C LEU A 381 3.25 -7.12 62.90
N GLY A 382 4.24 -6.88 62.03
CA GLY A 382 5.66 -6.99 62.35
C GLY A 382 6.23 -8.42 62.26
N GLU A 383 5.44 -9.38 61.78
CA GLU A 383 5.81 -10.81 61.68
C GLU A 383 6.58 -11.14 60.38
N THR A 384 6.74 -10.18 59.48
CA THR A 384 7.45 -10.35 58.21
C THR A 384 8.38 -9.18 57.96
N ASP A 385 9.55 -9.45 57.39
CA ASP A 385 10.56 -8.48 57.03
C ASP A 385 10.23 -7.76 55.71
N LEU A 386 10.78 -6.55 55.53
CA LEU A 386 10.55 -5.75 54.34
C LEU A 386 11.04 -6.43 53.03
N PRO A 387 12.22 -7.10 52.98
CA PRO A 387 12.65 -7.81 51.79
C PRO A 387 11.65 -8.87 51.31
N THR A 388 11.09 -9.68 52.21
CA THR A 388 10.05 -10.66 51.85
C THR A 388 8.79 -9.97 51.36
N ARG A 389 8.38 -8.87 51.99
CA ARG A 389 7.23 -8.06 51.54
C ARG A 389 7.42 -7.54 50.11
N LEU A 390 8.57 -6.95 49.81
CA LEU A 390 8.90 -6.42 48.48
C LEU A 390 8.95 -7.52 47.42
N ARG A 391 9.51 -8.69 47.76
CA ARG A 391 9.54 -9.84 46.84
C ARG A 391 8.14 -10.34 46.49
N ILE A 392 7.27 -10.51 47.48
CA ILE A 392 5.87 -10.95 47.25
C ILE A 392 5.09 -9.91 46.45
N ASP A 393 5.32 -8.61 46.71
CA ASP A 393 4.72 -7.55 45.90
C ASP A 393 5.18 -7.61 44.44
N ALA A 394 6.48 -7.81 44.19
CA ALA A 394 7.02 -7.98 42.84
C ALA A 394 6.47 -9.22 42.12
N GLU A 395 6.32 -10.35 42.83
CA GLU A 395 5.72 -11.58 42.27
C GLU A 395 4.24 -11.37 41.90
N ALA A 396 3.48 -10.66 42.74
CA ALA A 396 2.08 -10.34 42.48
C ALA A 396 1.89 -9.36 41.32
N THR A 397 2.71 -8.30 41.25
CA THR A 397 2.64 -7.34 40.15
C THR A 397 3.08 -7.97 38.84
N GLU A 398 4.05 -8.88 38.85
CA GLU A 398 4.43 -9.67 37.67
C GLU A 398 3.28 -10.57 37.20
N ALA A 399 2.60 -11.25 38.12
CA ALA A 399 1.46 -12.10 37.77
C ALA A 399 0.30 -11.27 37.19
N GLU A 400 -0.02 -10.12 37.78
CA GLU A 400 -1.05 -9.19 37.26
C GLU A 400 -0.67 -8.65 35.88
N ARG A 401 0.62 -8.32 35.66
CA ARG A 401 1.15 -7.89 34.35
C ARG A 401 0.98 -8.97 33.29
N GLN A 402 1.33 -10.21 33.59
CA GLN A 402 1.16 -11.34 32.66
C GLN A 402 -0.31 -11.57 32.32
N ALA A 403 -1.23 -11.47 33.28
CA ALA A 403 -2.66 -11.63 33.02
C ALA A 403 -3.21 -10.50 32.13
N ALA A 404 -2.86 -9.25 32.41
CA ALA A 404 -3.28 -8.10 31.60
C ALA A 404 -2.73 -8.19 30.17
N ARG A 405 -1.45 -8.52 30.01
CA ARG A 405 -0.84 -8.75 28.70
C ARG A 405 -1.50 -9.92 27.97
N GLY A 406 -1.78 -11.02 28.66
CA GLY A 406 -2.46 -12.19 28.10
C GLY A 406 -3.81 -11.86 27.46
N ARG A 407 -4.58 -10.91 28.02
CA ARG A 407 -5.86 -10.46 27.43
C ARG A 407 -5.63 -9.76 26.09
N ILE A 408 -4.61 -8.89 26.03
CA ILE A 408 -4.25 -8.20 24.79
C ILE A 408 -3.68 -9.18 23.76
N GLU A 409 -2.85 -10.13 24.16
CA GLU A 409 -2.30 -11.15 23.25
C GLU A 409 -3.39 -12.08 22.71
N LEU A 410 -4.41 -12.43 23.49
CA LEU A 410 -5.57 -13.17 23.00
C LEU A 410 -6.34 -12.36 21.94
N ALA A 411 -6.61 -11.09 22.20
CA ALA A 411 -7.28 -10.22 21.24
C ALA A 411 -6.45 -10.02 19.95
N ALA A 412 -5.13 -9.86 20.09
CA ALA A 412 -4.19 -9.80 18.97
C ALA A 412 -4.15 -11.11 18.18
N ALA A 413 -4.18 -12.27 18.86
CA ALA A 413 -4.23 -13.58 18.22
C ALA A 413 -5.52 -13.79 17.42
N ILE A 414 -6.67 -13.35 17.95
CA ILE A 414 -7.95 -13.36 17.22
C ILE A 414 -7.86 -12.48 15.97
N SER A 415 -7.26 -11.30 16.08
CA SER A 415 -7.06 -10.39 14.95
C SER A 415 -6.12 -10.99 13.89
N ALA A 416 -5.04 -11.66 14.31
CA ALA A 416 -4.15 -12.39 13.43
C ALA A 416 -4.83 -13.61 12.76
N TRP A 417 -5.77 -14.25 13.45
CA TRP A 417 -6.59 -15.31 12.86
C TRP A 417 -7.53 -14.76 11.79
N ARG A 418 -8.19 -13.63 12.02
CA ARG A 418 -8.98 -12.92 10.98
C ARG A 418 -8.12 -12.55 9.76
N GLN A 419 -6.89 -12.10 10.01
CA GLN A 419 -5.91 -11.81 8.95
C GLN A 419 -5.58 -13.06 8.11
N ALA A 420 -5.32 -14.21 8.74
CA ALA A 420 -5.04 -15.48 8.04
C ALA A 420 -6.26 -16.03 7.25
N LEU A 421 -7.47 -15.63 7.63
CA LEU A 421 -8.70 -15.92 6.88
C LEU A 421 -8.92 -14.94 5.72
N GLY A 422 -8.12 -13.89 5.58
CA GLY A 422 -8.27 -12.87 4.53
C GLY A 422 -9.33 -11.81 4.84
N LEU A 423 -9.70 -11.62 6.11
CA LEU A 423 -10.74 -10.68 6.51
C LEU A 423 -10.14 -9.29 6.81
N LEU A 424 -10.72 -8.27 6.18
CA LEU A 424 -10.38 -6.87 6.45
C LEU A 424 -10.85 -6.43 7.86
N PRO A 425 -10.23 -5.39 8.44
CA PRO A 425 -10.65 -4.82 9.72
C PRO A 425 -12.09 -4.27 9.62
N GLN A 426 -12.89 -4.52 10.65
CA GLN A 426 -14.30 -4.09 10.72
C GLN A 426 -14.56 -3.09 11.83
#